data_AF-A0A969L789-F1
#
_entry.id   AF-A0A969L789-F1
#
_cell.length_a   1.000
_cell.length_b   1.000
_cell.length_c   1.000
_cell.angle_alpha   90.00
_cell.angle_beta   90.00
_cell.angle_gamma   90.00
#
_symmetry.space_group_name_H-M   'P 1'
#
loop_
_entity.id
_entity.type
_entity.pdbx_description
1 polymer ?
#
loop_
_entity_poly.entity_id
_entity_poly.type
_entity_poly.pdbx_seq_one_letter_code
_entity_poly.pdbx_strand_id
1 'polypeptide(L)'
;MLIIAYVLQTNTYYTPSERETPAGYTDLLFIAPPDKQTSHEYLFELKYLRKSQASEQKIAEAKAKAREQILKYLQADPTLRNRSSLRAYTLVFVKNQLLIDPVEM
;
A
#
# COMPACT_ATOMS: atom_id res chain seq x y z
N MET A 1 -2.94 3.90 -12.13
CA MET A 1 -2.91 5.39 -12.06
C MET A 1 -4.29 6.06 -11.95
N LEU A 2 -5.41 5.41 -12.33
CA LEU A 2 -6.75 6.00 -12.13
C LEU A 2 -7.15 6.20 -10.65
N ILE A 3 -6.74 5.29 -9.75
CA ILE A 3 -7.08 5.36 -8.32
C ILE A 3 -6.54 6.66 -7.69
N ILE A 4 -5.28 7.02 -7.97
CA ILE A 4 -4.68 8.25 -7.45
C ILE A 4 -5.46 9.48 -7.94
N ALA A 5 -5.85 9.50 -9.22
CA ALA A 5 -6.64 10.60 -9.78
C ALA A 5 -7.98 10.77 -9.05
N TYR A 6 -8.71 9.68 -8.77
CA TYR A 6 -9.96 9.75 -8.01
C TYR A 6 -9.75 10.18 -6.56
N VAL A 7 -8.69 9.69 -5.89
CA VAL A 7 -8.38 10.08 -4.50
C VAL A 7 -8.06 11.57 -4.41
N LEU A 8 -7.26 12.10 -5.36
CA LEU A 8 -6.93 13.52 -5.41
C LEU A 8 -8.18 14.41 -5.57
N GLN A 9 -9.20 13.96 -6.31
CA GLN A 9 -10.46 14.69 -6.46
C GLN A 9 -11.26 14.81 -5.15
N THR A 10 -11.11 13.86 -4.22
CA THR A 10 -11.81 13.93 -2.92
C THR A 10 -11.21 14.98 -2.00
N ASN A 11 -9.97 15.40 -2.24
CA ASN A 11 -9.18 16.26 -1.37
C ASN A 11 -9.03 15.69 0.07
N THR A 12 -9.31 14.41 0.32
CA THR A 12 -9.24 13.81 1.67
C THR A 12 -7.82 13.45 2.08
N TYR A 13 -6.98 13.07 1.11
CA TYR A 13 -5.64 12.56 1.34
C TYR A 13 -4.60 13.31 0.51
N TYR A 14 -3.46 13.62 1.13
CA TYR A 14 -2.22 13.85 0.42
C TYR A 14 -1.69 12.51 -0.13
N THR A 15 -1.45 12.46 -1.43
CA THR A 15 -1.17 11.23 -2.19
C THR A 15 0.20 11.32 -2.88
N PRO A 16 1.32 11.19 -2.14
CA PRO A 16 2.64 11.14 -2.77
C PRO A 16 2.75 9.82 -3.56
N SER A 17 2.64 9.92 -4.88
CA SER A 17 2.92 8.79 -5.78
C SER A 17 4.39 8.43 -5.69
N GLU A 18 4.71 7.14 -5.60
CA GLU A 18 6.09 6.64 -5.56
C GLU A 18 6.92 7.41 -4.52
N ARG A 19 6.42 7.50 -3.28
CA ARG A 19 7.19 8.15 -2.21
C ARG A 19 8.50 7.39 -2.00
N GLU A 20 9.60 8.10 -2.14
CA GLU A 20 10.92 7.60 -1.81
C GLU A 20 11.04 7.35 -0.29
N THR A 21 11.57 6.18 0.04
CA THR A 21 11.97 5.75 1.37
C THR A 21 13.42 5.26 1.28
N PRO A 22 14.15 5.15 2.40
CA PRO A 22 15.50 4.56 2.36
C PRO A 22 15.52 3.10 1.88
N ALA A 23 14.36 2.43 1.79
CA ALA A 23 14.22 1.05 1.31
C ALA A 23 13.56 0.95 -0.08
N GLY A 24 13.45 2.05 -0.83
CA GLY A 24 12.84 2.09 -2.17
C GLY A 24 11.57 2.95 -2.21
N TYR A 25 10.68 2.67 -3.15
CA TYR A 25 9.51 3.51 -3.43
C TYR A 25 8.22 2.79 -3.05
N THR A 26 7.33 3.45 -2.31
CA THR A 26 6.02 2.88 -1.98
C THR A 26 5.08 2.96 -3.19
N ASP A 27 4.29 1.92 -3.46
CA ASP A 27 3.35 1.96 -4.58
C ASP A 27 2.23 3.01 -4.38
N LEU A 28 1.53 2.97 -3.24
CA LEU A 28 0.51 3.95 -2.87
C LEU A 28 0.58 4.31 -1.39
N LEU A 29 0.55 5.61 -1.11
CA LEU A 29 0.54 6.15 0.24
C LEU A 29 -0.46 7.29 0.34
N PHE A 30 -1.41 7.16 1.26
CA PHE A 30 -2.49 8.12 1.50
C PHE A 30 -2.34 8.67 2.93
N ILE A 31 -1.96 9.93 3.04
CA ILE A 31 -1.67 10.62 4.31
C ILE A 31 -2.70 11.73 4.54
N ALA A 32 -3.09 11.94 5.78
CA ALA A 32 -3.96 13.04 6.16
C ALA A 32 -3.24 14.38 5.92
N PRO A 33 -3.86 15.34 5.21
CA PRO A 33 -3.40 16.72 5.15
C PRO A 33 -3.33 17.34 6.56
N PRO A 34 -2.41 18.28 6.83
CA PRO A 34 -2.28 18.92 8.14
C PRO A 34 -3.58 19.57 8.66
N ASP A 35 -4.43 20.03 7.76
CA ASP A 35 -5.69 20.73 8.02
C ASP A 35 -6.92 19.79 8.07
N LYS A 36 -6.74 18.49 7.84
CA LYS A 36 -7.84 17.52 7.80
C LYS A 36 -7.60 16.37 8.77
N GLN A 37 -8.64 16.05 9.53
CA GLN A 37 -8.63 14.89 10.42
C GLN A 37 -9.22 13.68 9.67
N THR A 38 -8.41 12.64 9.47
CA THR A 38 -8.88 11.34 8.99
C THR A 38 -8.68 10.30 10.08
N SER A 39 -9.62 9.38 10.24
CA SER A 39 -9.47 8.29 11.23
C SER A 39 -8.34 7.32 10.85
N HIS A 40 -8.04 7.21 9.55
CA HIS A 40 -7.04 6.30 9.01
C HIS A 40 -6.26 6.94 7.86
N GLU A 41 -5.00 6.55 7.78
CA GLU A 41 -4.06 6.75 6.68
C GLU A 41 -3.70 5.38 6.10
N TYR A 42 -3.22 5.31 4.86
CA TYR A 42 -3.03 4.02 4.20
C TYR A 42 -1.70 3.89 3.49
N LEU A 43 -1.08 2.72 3.61
CA LEU A 43 0.05 2.27 2.81
C LEU A 43 -0.36 0.99 2.08
N PHE A 44 -0.24 0.98 0.76
CA PHE A 44 -0.53 -0.21 -0.06
C PHE A 44 0.70 -0.61 -0.86
N GLU A 45 0.94 -1.93 -0.91
CA GLU A 45 1.87 -2.54 -1.85
C GLU A 45 1.08 -3.44 -2.79
N LEU A 46 1.26 -3.24 -4.09
CA LEU A 46 0.50 -3.87 -5.15
C LEU A 46 1.31 -5.00 -5.78
N LYS A 47 0.62 -6.10 -6.09
CA LYS A 47 1.14 -7.17 -6.94
C LYS A 47 0.11 -7.57 -7.97
N TYR A 48 0.58 -7.94 -9.16
CA TYR A 48 -0.28 -8.39 -10.24
C TYR A 48 0.15 -9.78 -10.71
N LEU A 49 -0.80 -10.71 -10.75
CA LEU A 49 -0.62 -12.06 -11.30
C LEU A 49 -1.57 -12.26 -12.48
N ARG A 50 -1.03 -12.75 -13.61
CA ARG A 50 -1.86 -13.18 -14.73
C ARG A 50 -2.64 -14.44 -14.34
N LYS A 51 -3.82 -14.65 -14.92
CA LYS A 51 -4.65 -15.83 -14.62
C LYS A 51 -3.89 -17.16 -14.81
N SER A 52 -3.04 -17.24 -15.83
CA SER A 52 -2.21 -18.43 -16.10
C SER A 52 -1.13 -18.69 -15.04
N GLN A 53 -0.84 -17.72 -14.17
CA GLN A 53 0.19 -17.78 -13.14
C GLN A 53 -0.38 -17.90 -11.73
N ALA A 54 -1.70 -17.74 -11.57
CA ALA A 54 -2.35 -17.60 -10.27
C ALA A 54 -2.69 -18.96 -9.65
N SER A 55 -1.67 -19.74 -9.31
CA SER A 55 -1.82 -20.84 -8.35
C SER A 55 -1.89 -20.30 -6.93
N GLU A 56 -2.45 -21.07 -5.99
CA GLU A 56 -2.48 -20.70 -4.57
C GLU A 56 -1.08 -20.40 -4.03
N GLN A 57 -0.08 -21.19 -4.41
CA GLN A 57 1.31 -20.97 -4.04
C GLN A 57 1.83 -19.62 -4.58
N LYS A 58 1.55 -19.28 -5.85
CA LYS A 58 2.02 -18.01 -6.43
C LYS A 58 1.33 -16.80 -5.81
N ILE A 59 0.06 -16.94 -5.45
CA ILE A 59 -0.68 -15.93 -4.70
C ILE A 59 -0.06 -15.73 -3.32
N ALA A 60 0.25 -16.82 -2.60
CA ALA A 60 0.89 -16.76 -1.29
C ALA A 60 2.29 -16.12 -1.36
N GLU A 61 3.11 -16.48 -2.36
CA GLU A 61 4.41 -15.86 -2.61
C GLU A 61 4.28 -14.35 -2.90
N ALA A 62 3.28 -13.94 -3.68
CA ALA A 62 3.04 -12.53 -3.98
C ALA A 62 2.64 -11.75 -2.73
N LYS A 63 1.74 -12.30 -1.91
CA LYS A 63 1.33 -11.72 -0.62
C LYS A 63 2.52 -11.58 0.34
N ALA A 64 3.34 -12.63 0.46
CA ALA A 64 4.51 -12.63 1.33
C ALA A 64 5.54 -11.57 0.90
N LYS A 65 5.83 -11.46 -0.41
CA LYS A 65 6.73 -10.43 -0.94
C LYS A 65 6.21 -9.02 -0.71
N ALA A 66 4.91 -8.79 -0.93
CA ALA A 66 4.30 -7.49 -0.69
C ALA A 66 4.37 -7.10 0.81
N ARG A 67 4.10 -8.06 1.70
CA ARG A 67 4.24 -7.87 3.15
C ARG A 67 5.69 -7.53 3.52
N GLU A 68 6.67 -8.26 2.98
CA GLU A 68 8.09 -8.00 3.25
C GLU A 68 8.49 -6.59 2.82
N GLN A 69 8.03 -6.12 1.66
CA GLN A 69 8.30 -4.75 1.19
C GLN A 69 7.70 -3.69 2.13
N ILE A 70 6.44 -3.85 2.55
CA ILE A 70 5.80 -2.95 3.52
C ILE A 70 6.62 -2.89 4.81
N LEU A 71 7.01 -4.04 5.36
CA LEU A 71 7.80 -4.09 6.59
C LEU A 71 9.16 -3.40 6.41
N LYS A 72 9.80 -3.55 5.24
CA LYS A 72 11.04 -2.82 4.92
C LYS A 72 10.83 -1.31 4.92
N TYR A 73 9.77 -0.80 4.30
CA TYR A 73 9.47 0.64 4.31
C TYR A 73 9.25 1.15 5.74
N LEU A 74 8.46 0.43 6.55
CA LEU A 74 8.18 0.81 7.95
C LEU A 74 9.43 0.73 8.84
N GLN A 75 10.30 -0.24 8.63
CA GLN A 75 11.55 -0.35 9.37
C GLN A 75 12.54 0.76 8.99
N ALA A 76 12.60 1.12 7.71
CA ALA A 76 13.55 2.08 7.18
C ALA A 76 13.13 3.55 7.36
N ASP A 77 11.81 3.84 7.42
CA ASP A 77 11.27 5.20 7.56
C ASP A 77 10.48 5.36 8.88
N PRO A 78 11.11 5.89 9.96
CA PRO A 78 10.43 6.18 11.21
C PRO A 78 9.24 7.14 11.08
N THR A 79 9.21 8.00 10.06
CA THR A 79 8.10 8.94 9.84
C THR A 79 6.85 8.25 9.33
N LEU A 80 6.98 7.09 8.69
CA LEU A 80 5.87 6.20 8.36
C LEU A 80 5.51 5.34 9.56
N ARG A 81 6.50 4.72 10.20
CA ARG A 81 6.29 3.83 11.35
C ARG A 81 5.57 4.48 12.52
N ASN A 82 5.86 5.74 12.81
CA ASN A 82 5.32 6.44 13.97
C ASN A 82 3.92 7.02 13.74
N ARG A 83 3.31 6.81 12.57
CA ARG A 83 1.94 7.25 12.27
C ARG A 83 0.94 6.27 12.86
N SER A 84 0.34 6.63 13.99
CA SER A 84 -0.65 5.81 14.70
C SER A 84 -1.92 5.51 13.89
N SER A 85 -2.27 6.41 12.96
CA SER A 85 -3.42 6.26 12.05
C SER A 85 -3.10 5.42 10.80
N LEU A 86 -1.84 5.07 10.55
CA LEU A 86 -1.44 4.35 9.34
C LEU A 86 -1.93 2.90 9.39
N ARG A 87 -2.52 2.44 8.29
CA ARG A 87 -2.94 1.05 8.10
C ARG A 87 -2.30 0.54 6.81
N ALA A 88 -1.58 -0.57 6.91
CA ALA A 88 -0.90 -1.15 5.76
C ALA A 88 -1.63 -2.37 5.23
N TYR A 89 -1.72 -2.50 3.91
CA TYR A 89 -2.38 -3.62 3.25
C TYR A 89 -1.61 -4.10 2.02
N THR A 90 -1.63 -5.41 1.79
CA THR A 90 -1.21 -5.99 0.51
C THR A 90 -2.41 -6.02 -0.44
N LEU A 91 -2.19 -5.67 -1.71
CA LEU A 91 -3.21 -5.70 -2.76
C LEU A 91 -2.72 -6.61 -3.90
N VAL A 92 -3.21 -7.85 -3.95
CA VAL A 92 -2.84 -8.80 -5.01
C VAL A 92 -3.98 -8.91 -6.03
N PHE A 93 -3.72 -8.38 -7.22
CA PHE A 93 -4.64 -8.43 -8.35
C PHE A 93 -4.43 -9.72 -9.15
N VAL A 94 -5.47 -10.53 -9.26
CA VAL A 94 -5.52 -11.74 -10.10
C VAL A 94 -6.59 -11.54 -11.16
N LYS A 95 -6.19 -11.13 -12.37
CA LYS A 95 -7.11 -10.73 -13.44
C LYS A 95 -8.10 -9.64 -12.96
N ASN A 96 -9.33 -10.03 -12.61
CA ASN A 96 -10.41 -9.13 -12.18
C ASN A 96 -10.74 -9.29 -10.69
N GLN A 97 -9.96 -10.11 -9.97
CA GLN A 97 -10.12 -10.32 -8.53
C GLN A 97 -9.04 -9.54 -7.80
N LEU A 98 -9.43 -8.93 -6.68
CA LEU A 98 -8.51 -8.26 -5.76
C LEU A 98 -8.52 -9.03 -4.44
N LEU A 99 -7.35 -9.49 -4.02
CA LEU A 99 -7.12 -10.12 -2.73
C LEU A 99 -6.43 -9.09 -1.83
N ILE A 100 -6.99 -8.87 -0.63
CA ILE A 100 -6.53 -7.85 0.31
C ILE A 100 -6.20 -8.51 1.63
N ASP A 101 -4.98 -8.32 2.13
CA ASP A 101 -4.61 -8.74 3.48
C ASP A 101 -4.04 -7.57 4.27
N PRO A 102 -4.44 -7.37 5.54
CA PRO A 102 -3.80 -6.39 6.41
C PRO A 102 -2.36 -6.82 6.73
N VAL A 103 -1.47 -5.83 6.87
CA VAL A 103 -0.14 -6.04 7.43
C VAL A 103 -0.16 -5.48 8.84
N GLU A 104 -0.08 -6.39 9.81
CA GLU A 104 0.11 -6.03 11.22
C GLU A 104 1.47 -5.34 11.38
N MET A 105 1.44 -4.17 12.01
CA MET A 105 2.60 -3.31 12.27
C MET A 105 3.08 -3.46 13.70
#